data_AF-A0A162S9T6-F1
#
_entry.id   AF-A0A162S9T6-F1
#
_cell.length_a   1.000
_cell.length_b   1.000
_cell.length_c   1.000
_cell.angle_alpha   90.00
_cell.angle_beta   90.00
_cell.angle_gamma   90.00
#
_symmetry.space_group_name_H-M   'P 1'
#
loop_
_entity.id
_entity.type
_entity.pdbx_description
1 polymer ?
#
loop_
_entity_poly.entity_id
_entity_poly.type
_entity_poly.pdbx_seq_one_letter_code
_entity_poly.pdbx_strand_id
1 'polypeptide(L)'
;MPKNTASKEYEELLSKGVLEPLKINISNCHEHEAGTKHYVAPNGMSAIAKYFISQSGCQPEFEHHISTITKQDNKWSVSTLQGKVELFDAVVLTIPVPQVLQLKGTVAEILENNQEMKTKLSDVEYSSRYAVGLYYDQGAELSLPFKASYLKDDPVFRYFAVDNLRRNRPELPPSVVFHTSVPFGLEHVELNIAEAEPILKEAIQRSFPGLPEPKAFKCQKWRYSQVTKSYEDQPGALELSREPPLLVGGDGFTHSNLDGCISSARKVCLVLLIAPRRVGS
;
A
#
# COMPACT_ATOMS: atom_id res chain seq x y z
N MET A 1 -9.27 -27.93 2.92
CA MET A 1 -8.38 -26.77 2.71
C MET A 1 -7.04 -27.29 2.26
N PRO A 2 -6.50 -26.89 1.10
CA PRO A 2 -5.17 -27.34 0.71
C PRO A 2 -4.12 -26.69 1.61
N LYS A 3 -3.14 -27.50 1.98
CA LYS A 3 -2.02 -27.20 2.88
C LYS A 3 -1.19 -26.02 2.37
N ASN A 4 -0.76 -25.21 3.33
CA ASN A 4 0.18 -24.09 3.29
C ASN A 4 1.45 -24.39 2.45
N THR A 5 1.32 -24.31 1.13
CA THR A 5 2.44 -24.16 0.19
C THR A 5 2.62 -22.67 0.03
N ALA A 6 3.82 -22.17 0.32
CA ALA A 6 4.14 -20.77 0.07
C ALA A 6 3.80 -20.46 -1.39
N SER A 7 3.11 -19.35 -1.67
CA SER A 7 2.81 -19.01 -3.06
C SER A 7 4.13 -18.89 -3.84
N LYS A 8 4.11 -19.21 -5.14
CA LYS A 8 5.30 -19.14 -6.01
C LYS A 8 6.04 -17.80 -5.88
N GLU A 9 5.32 -16.71 -5.65
CA GLU A 9 5.87 -15.37 -5.40
C GLU A 9 6.68 -15.31 -4.10
N TYR A 10 6.25 -15.92 -3.01
CA TYR A 10 7.05 -15.97 -1.77
C TYR A 10 8.32 -16.79 -1.96
N GLU A 11 8.21 -17.96 -2.60
CA GLU A 11 9.37 -18.81 -2.90
C GLU A 11 10.40 -18.05 -3.74
N GLU A 12 9.93 -17.32 -4.76
CA GLU A 12 10.76 -16.46 -5.59
C GLU A 12 11.42 -15.33 -4.77
N LEU A 13 10.64 -14.55 -4.02
CA LEU A 13 11.15 -13.42 -3.22
C LEU A 13 12.15 -13.89 -2.14
N LEU A 14 11.93 -15.05 -1.54
CA LEU A 14 12.86 -15.68 -0.60
C LEU A 14 14.14 -16.14 -1.30
N SER A 15 14.02 -16.82 -2.45
CA SER A 15 15.17 -17.30 -3.22
C SER A 15 16.09 -16.18 -3.70
N LYS A 16 15.53 -14.99 -3.93
CA LYS A 16 16.25 -13.78 -4.35
C LYS A 16 16.72 -12.90 -3.19
N GLY A 17 16.42 -13.28 -1.94
CA GLY A 17 16.75 -12.49 -0.75
C GLY A 17 16.03 -11.15 -0.67
N VAL A 18 14.94 -10.98 -1.42
CA VAL A 18 14.06 -9.79 -1.31
C VAL A 18 13.24 -9.86 -0.03
N LEU A 19 12.87 -11.07 0.39
CA LEU A 19 12.30 -11.38 1.69
C LEU A 19 13.23 -12.30 2.49
N GLU A 20 13.16 -12.18 3.81
CA GLU A 20 13.79 -13.08 4.79
C GLU A 20 12.79 -13.38 5.92
N PRO A 21 12.91 -14.52 6.63
CA PRO A 21 12.14 -14.75 7.86
C PRO A 21 12.38 -13.65 8.91
N LEU A 22 11.31 -13.23 9.59
CA LEU A 22 11.40 -12.36 10.76
C LEU A 22 12.09 -13.11 11.91
N LYS A 23 13.15 -12.54 12.51
CA LYS A 23 13.91 -13.18 13.60
C LYS A 23 13.67 -12.58 14.98
N ILE A 24 12.78 -11.61 15.10
CA ILE A 24 12.41 -10.99 16.38
C ILE A 24 10.98 -11.33 16.75
N ASN A 25 10.70 -11.36 18.06
CA ASN A 25 9.34 -11.43 18.56
C ASN A 25 8.69 -10.05 18.52
N ILE A 26 7.44 -9.98 18.07
CA ILE A 26 6.60 -8.79 18.13
C ILE A 26 5.72 -8.92 19.38
N SER A 27 5.95 -8.06 20.36
CA SER A 27 5.17 -8.05 21.61
C SER A 27 3.71 -7.65 21.35
N ASN A 28 2.79 -8.21 22.16
CA ASN A 28 1.35 -7.91 22.11
C ASN A 28 0.69 -8.11 20.74
N CYS A 29 1.30 -8.91 19.87
CA CYS A 29 0.74 -9.27 18.58
C CYS A 29 -0.59 -10.01 18.78
N HIS A 30 -1.50 -9.85 17.82
CA HIS A 30 -2.73 -10.62 17.80
C HIS A 30 -2.40 -12.08 17.50
N GLU A 31 -3.26 -12.99 17.98
CA GLU A 31 -3.12 -14.41 17.63
C GLU A 31 -3.28 -14.57 16.12
N HIS A 32 -2.32 -15.26 15.52
CA HIS A 32 -2.36 -15.65 14.12
C HIS A 32 -2.67 -17.14 14.01
N GLU A 33 -3.22 -17.56 12.87
CA GLU A 33 -3.50 -18.96 12.60
C GLU A 33 -2.24 -19.82 12.79
N ALA A 34 -2.42 -21.04 13.31
CA ALA A 34 -1.32 -21.95 13.55
C ALA A 34 -0.53 -22.22 12.26
N GLY A 35 0.79 -22.00 12.31
CA GLY A 35 1.67 -22.15 11.15
C GLY A 35 1.83 -20.89 10.29
N THR A 36 1.27 -19.75 10.71
CA THR A 36 1.58 -18.44 10.11
C THR A 36 3.07 -18.15 10.19
N LYS A 37 3.66 -17.72 9.07
CA LYS A 37 5.06 -17.31 8.98
C LYS A 37 5.15 -15.82 8.70
N HIS A 38 6.03 -15.14 9.42
CA HIS A 38 6.28 -13.71 9.23
C HIS A 38 7.61 -13.49 8.51
N TYR A 39 7.58 -12.61 7.52
CA TYR A 39 8.73 -12.23 6.71
C TYR A 39 8.99 -10.73 6.81
N VAL A 40 10.22 -10.33 6.49
CA VAL A 40 10.65 -8.94 6.38
C VAL A 40 11.44 -8.73 5.10
N ALA A 41 11.37 -7.53 4.54
CA ALA A 41 12.24 -7.12 3.45
C ALA A 41 13.50 -6.44 4.05
N PRO A 42 14.67 -7.10 4.06
CA PRO A 42 15.86 -6.57 4.71
C PRO A 42 16.31 -5.21 4.15
N ASN A 43 16.16 -5.02 2.84
CA ASN A 43 16.50 -3.80 2.12
C ASN A 43 15.33 -2.79 2.07
N GLY A 44 14.37 -2.95 2.97
CA GLY A 44 13.16 -2.13 3.07
C GLY A 44 12.00 -2.68 2.23
N MET A 45 10.76 -2.45 2.68
CA MET A 45 9.55 -3.01 2.06
C MET A 45 9.36 -2.63 0.58
N SER A 46 9.90 -1.49 0.15
CA SER A 46 9.86 -1.08 -1.28
C SER A 46 10.69 -1.99 -2.20
N ALA A 47 11.58 -2.82 -1.66
CA ALA A 47 12.37 -3.77 -2.44
C ALA A 47 11.49 -4.79 -3.17
N ILE A 48 10.32 -5.15 -2.63
CA ILE A 48 9.37 -6.08 -3.25
C ILE A 48 8.85 -5.50 -4.57
N ALA A 49 8.34 -4.26 -4.54
CA ALA A 49 7.83 -3.60 -5.74
C ALA A 49 8.95 -3.34 -6.76
N LYS A 50 10.12 -2.88 -6.30
CA LYS A 50 11.30 -2.68 -7.17
C LYS A 50 11.74 -3.96 -7.87
N TYR A 51 11.71 -5.08 -7.16
CA TYR A 51 12.01 -6.38 -7.75
C TYR A 51 11.05 -6.70 -8.90
N PHE A 52 9.74 -6.68 -8.68
CA PHE A 52 8.77 -6.99 -9.73
C PHE A 52 8.81 -6.03 -10.92
N ILE A 53 9.02 -4.73 -10.69
CA ILE A 53 9.22 -3.75 -11.79
C ILE A 53 10.47 -4.09 -12.59
N SER A 54 11.58 -4.45 -11.93
CA SER A 54 12.81 -4.84 -12.64
C SER A 54 12.62 -6.11 -13.49
N GLN A 55 11.75 -7.04 -13.06
CA GLN A 55 11.45 -8.25 -13.81
C GLN A 55 10.51 -8.02 -14.99
N SER A 56 9.70 -6.94 -14.97
CA SER A 56 8.77 -6.64 -16.07
C SER A 56 9.42 -5.94 -17.26
N GLY A 57 10.63 -5.39 -17.10
CA GLY A 57 11.29 -4.57 -18.11
C GLY A 57 10.63 -3.20 -18.31
N CYS A 58 9.66 -2.83 -17.47
CA CYS A 58 8.98 -1.54 -17.54
C CYS A 58 9.87 -0.43 -16.95
N GLN A 59 9.82 0.75 -17.55
CA GLN A 59 10.43 1.95 -16.99
C GLN A 59 9.33 2.80 -16.33
N PRO A 60 9.30 2.91 -14.98
CA PRO A 60 8.28 3.70 -14.32
C PRO A 60 8.52 5.20 -14.53
N GLU A 61 7.46 5.94 -14.83
CA GLU A 61 7.46 7.39 -14.86
C GLU A 61 6.88 7.94 -13.56
N PHE A 62 7.65 8.80 -12.88
CA PHE A 62 7.25 9.42 -11.62
C PHE A 62 6.72 10.84 -11.85
N GLU A 63 6.03 11.41 -10.86
CA GLU A 63 5.46 12.77 -10.93
C GLU A 63 4.38 12.95 -12.03
N HIS A 64 3.83 11.84 -12.52
CA HIS A 64 2.76 11.82 -13.53
C HIS A 64 1.40 11.53 -12.86
N HIS A 65 0.79 12.55 -12.24
CA HIS A 65 -0.52 12.40 -11.65
C HIS A 65 -1.59 12.36 -12.75
N ILE A 66 -2.15 11.18 -13.02
CA ILE A 66 -3.23 10.99 -14.01
C ILE A 66 -4.54 11.63 -13.51
N SER A 67 -5.14 12.50 -14.32
CA SER A 67 -6.39 13.19 -13.98
C SER A 67 -7.58 12.81 -14.86
N THR A 68 -7.32 12.44 -16.12
CA THR A 68 -8.37 12.22 -17.12
C THR A 68 -8.02 11.00 -17.97
N ILE A 69 -9.01 10.15 -18.22
CA ILE A 69 -8.89 9.02 -19.13
C ILE A 69 -10.09 9.04 -20.07
N THR A 70 -9.84 9.29 -21.35
CA THR A 70 -10.88 9.44 -22.36
C THR A 70 -10.67 8.42 -23.47
N LYS A 71 -11.73 7.74 -23.89
CA LYS A 71 -11.70 6.85 -25.05
C LYS A 71 -11.60 7.70 -26.32
N GLN A 72 -10.56 7.47 -27.12
CA GLN A 72 -10.40 8.03 -28.45
C GLN A 72 -10.30 6.88 -29.44
N ASP A 73 -11.36 6.68 -30.22
CA ASP A 73 -11.53 5.53 -31.11
C ASP A 73 -11.35 4.20 -30.36
N ASN A 74 -10.27 3.48 -30.70
CA ASN A 74 -9.90 2.19 -30.10
C ASN A 74 -8.74 2.30 -29.11
N LYS A 75 -8.43 3.50 -28.61
CA LYS A 75 -7.37 3.74 -27.62
C LYS A 75 -7.84 4.57 -26.44
N TRP A 76 -7.05 4.54 -25.37
CA TRP A 76 -7.21 5.41 -24.21
C TRP A 76 -6.25 6.58 -24.31
N SER A 77 -6.80 7.79 -24.34
CA SER A 77 -6.05 9.02 -24.11
C SER A 77 -5.97 9.30 -22.61
N VAL A 78 -4.77 9.18 -22.05
CA VAL A 78 -4.50 9.36 -20.63
C VAL A 78 -3.78 10.69 -20.45
N SER A 79 -4.36 11.58 -19.63
CA SER A 79 -3.83 12.93 -19.39
C SER A 79 -3.42 13.11 -17.94
N THR A 80 -2.28 13.76 -17.72
CA THR A 80 -1.80 14.15 -16.38
C THR A 80 -2.29 15.53 -15.99
N LEU A 81 -2.23 15.86 -14.69
CA LEU A 81 -2.50 17.21 -14.18
C LEU A 81 -1.58 18.27 -14.80
N GLN A 82 -0.37 17.89 -15.21
CA GLN A 82 0.61 18.76 -15.86
C GLN A 82 0.35 18.92 -17.37
N GLY A 83 -0.67 18.26 -17.92
CA GLY A 83 -1.07 18.39 -19.32
C GLY A 83 -0.35 17.45 -20.29
N LYS A 84 0.48 16.50 -19.81
CA LYS A 84 1.04 15.45 -20.68
C LYS A 84 -0.09 14.51 -21.10
N VAL A 85 -0.12 14.13 -22.37
CA VAL A 85 -1.13 13.24 -22.94
C VAL A 85 -0.44 12.11 -23.69
N GLU A 86 -0.89 10.87 -23.43
CA GLU A 86 -0.38 9.66 -24.09
C GLU A 86 -1.52 8.71 -24.45
N LEU A 87 -1.30 7.89 -25.48
CA LEU A 87 -2.28 6.94 -26.01
C LEU A 87 -1.88 5.51 -25.66
N PHE A 88 -2.83 4.74 -25.13
CA PHE A 88 -2.62 3.35 -24.74
C PHE A 88 -3.69 2.42 -25.32
N ASP A 89 -3.32 1.20 -25.68
CA ASP A 89 -4.26 0.18 -26.15
C ASP A 89 -5.04 -0.47 -24.98
N ALA A 90 -4.49 -0.42 -23.77
CA ALA A 90 -5.13 -0.90 -22.55
C ALA A 90 -4.67 -0.06 -21.35
N VAL A 91 -5.53 0.08 -20.34
CA VAL A 91 -5.22 0.76 -19.08
C VAL A 91 -5.61 -0.10 -17.88
N VAL A 92 -4.72 -0.18 -16.89
CA VAL A 92 -4.97 -0.81 -15.59
C VAL A 92 -4.78 0.22 -14.51
N LEU A 93 -5.82 0.42 -13.70
CA LEU A 93 -5.82 1.30 -12.54
C LEU A 93 -5.59 0.48 -11.27
N THR A 94 -4.50 0.76 -10.55
CA THR A 94 -4.16 0.10 -9.28
C THR A 94 -4.08 1.10 -8.11
N ILE A 95 -4.80 2.22 -8.23
CA ILE A 95 -4.91 3.25 -7.20
C ILE A 95 -6.10 2.95 -6.26
N PRO A 96 -6.09 3.43 -5.01
CA PRO A 96 -7.25 3.38 -4.11
C PRO A 96 -8.56 3.75 -4.80
N VAL A 97 -9.61 2.98 -4.55
CA VAL A 97 -10.92 3.14 -5.21
C VAL A 97 -11.48 4.57 -5.16
N PRO A 98 -11.39 5.31 -4.02
CA PRO A 98 -11.82 6.71 -4.00
C PRO A 98 -11.10 7.62 -5.00
N GLN A 99 -9.87 7.30 -5.39
CA GLN A 99 -9.13 8.05 -6.41
C GLN A 99 -9.57 7.68 -7.83
N VAL A 100 -10.03 6.44 -8.05
CA VAL A 100 -10.66 6.03 -9.31
C VAL A 100 -11.95 6.82 -9.55
N LEU A 101 -12.75 7.01 -8.51
CA LEU A 101 -13.99 7.80 -8.54
C LEU A 101 -13.77 9.29 -8.86
N GLN A 102 -12.54 9.80 -8.70
CA GLN A 102 -12.17 11.18 -8.98
C GLN A 102 -11.65 11.40 -10.41
N LEU A 103 -11.41 10.32 -11.18
CA LEU A 103 -10.94 10.42 -12.55
C LEU A 103 -12.02 11.01 -13.46
N LYS A 104 -11.59 11.87 -14.39
CA LYS A 104 -12.44 12.54 -15.37
C LYS A 104 -12.46 11.80 -16.71
N GLY A 105 -13.31 12.26 -17.63
CA GLY A 105 -13.43 11.74 -18.98
C GLY A 105 -14.33 10.51 -19.04
N THR A 106 -14.02 9.58 -19.94
CA THR A 106 -14.83 8.37 -20.16
C THR A 106 -14.94 7.49 -18.92
N VAL A 107 -13.97 7.52 -17.99
CA VAL A 107 -14.11 6.84 -16.68
C VAL A 107 -15.33 7.38 -15.91
N ALA A 108 -15.45 8.71 -15.80
CA ALA A 108 -16.59 9.34 -15.12
C ALA A 108 -17.91 9.01 -15.83
N GLU A 109 -17.93 9.06 -17.16
CA GLU A 109 -19.11 8.74 -17.97
C GLU A 109 -19.56 7.28 -17.78
N ILE A 110 -18.63 6.31 -17.75
CA ILE A 110 -18.94 4.90 -17.49
C ILE A 110 -19.62 4.75 -16.12
N LEU A 111 -19.09 5.40 -15.10
CA LEU A 111 -19.62 5.32 -13.74
C LEU A 111 -20.97 6.04 -13.62
N GLU A 112 -21.16 7.17 -14.28
CA GLU A 112 -22.44 7.89 -14.31
C GLU A 112 -23.54 7.10 -15.03
N ASN A 113 -23.17 6.37 -16.09
CA ASN A 113 -24.09 5.50 -16.83
C ASN A 113 -24.33 4.14 -16.15
N ASN A 114 -23.56 3.80 -15.11
CA ASN A 114 -23.71 2.57 -14.33
C ASN A 114 -23.77 2.87 -12.82
N GLN A 115 -24.94 3.30 -12.38
CA GLN A 115 -25.18 3.72 -10.98
C GLN A 115 -24.95 2.60 -9.97
N GLU A 116 -25.26 1.35 -10.33
CA GLU A 116 -24.98 0.20 -9.46
C GLU A 116 -23.48 0.06 -9.22
N MET A 117 -22.67 0.05 -10.29
CA MET A 117 -21.21 -0.04 -10.18
C MET A 117 -20.64 1.14 -9.39
N LYS A 118 -21.09 2.37 -9.67
CA LYS A 118 -20.67 3.57 -8.95
C LYS A 118 -20.97 3.48 -7.46
N THR A 119 -22.15 2.97 -7.09
CA THR A 119 -22.55 2.77 -5.70
C THR A 119 -21.63 1.76 -5.01
N LYS A 120 -21.43 0.58 -5.63
CA LYS A 120 -20.53 -0.45 -5.09
C LYS A 120 -19.08 0.01 -4.92
N LEU A 121 -18.58 0.83 -5.86
CA LEU A 121 -17.25 1.44 -5.73
C LEU A 121 -17.20 2.50 -4.62
N SER A 122 -18.26 3.30 -4.46
CA SER A 122 -18.33 4.33 -3.42
C SER A 122 -18.43 3.75 -2.02
N ASP A 123 -18.94 2.53 -1.91
CA ASP A 123 -19.02 1.75 -0.68
C ASP A 123 -17.68 1.18 -0.20
N VAL A 124 -16.61 1.29 -1.00
CA VAL A 124 -15.28 0.82 -0.61
C VAL A 124 -14.64 1.83 0.35
N GLU A 125 -14.34 1.38 1.56
CA GLU A 125 -13.82 2.22 2.64
C GLU A 125 -12.39 1.84 3.03
N TYR A 126 -11.63 2.85 3.44
CA TYR A 126 -10.28 2.70 3.95
C TYR A 126 -10.16 3.40 5.29
N SER A 127 -9.41 2.79 6.20
CA SER A 127 -8.88 3.47 7.38
C SER A 127 -7.82 4.51 7.00
N SER A 128 -7.60 5.47 7.90
CA SER A 128 -6.49 6.45 7.79
C SER A 128 -5.53 6.31 8.96
N ARG A 129 -4.24 6.53 8.71
CA ARG A 129 -3.17 6.49 9.73
C ARG A 129 -2.05 7.46 9.39
N TYR A 130 -1.26 7.82 10.40
CA TYR A 130 0.06 8.37 10.22
C TYR A 130 1.12 7.31 10.51
N ALA A 131 2.23 7.37 9.76
CA ALA A 131 3.46 6.66 10.04
C ALA A 131 4.56 7.67 10.34
N VAL A 132 5.28 7.47 11.44
CA VAL A 132 6.39 8.33 11.86
C VAL A 132 7.66 7.51 11.87
N GLY A 133 8.72 8.00 11.21
CA GLY A 133 10.07 7.46 11.27
C GLY A 133 10.99 8.39 12.03
N LEU A 134 11.64 7.86 13.07
CA LEU A 134 12.72 8.50 13.81
C LEU A 134 14.04 7.85 13.38
N TYR A 135 15.04 8.67 13.05
CA TYR A 135 16.36 8.21 12.61
C TYR A 135 17.43 8.73 13.55
N TYR A 136 18.35 7.85 13.95
CA TYR A 136 19.41 8.14 14.89
C TYR A 136 20.78 7.95 14.24
N ASP A 137 21.82 8.51 14.86
CA ASP A 137 23.20 8.25 14.45
C ASP A 137 23.64 6.82 14.82
N GLN A 138 24.69 6.35 14.15
CA GLN A 138 25.32 5.06 14.47
C GLN A 138 25.74 5.04 15.96
N GLY A 139 25.41 3.96 16.66
CA GLY A 139 25.76 3.78 18.07
C GLY A 139 24.79 4.43 19.07
N ALA A 140 23.71 5.07 18.61
CA ALA A 140 22.67 5.56 19.51
C ALA A 140 22.05 4.40 20.32
N GLU A 141 21.97 4.56 21.63
CA GLU A 141 21.36 3.57 22.52
C GLU A 141 19.87 3.88 22.72
N LEU A 142 19.01 2.94 22.32
CA LEU A 142 17.57 3.03 22.51
C LEU A 142 17.17 2.15 23.69
N SER A 143 16.96 2.75 24.86
CA SER A 143 16.47 2.04 26.05
C SER A 143 14.98 1.77 25.92
N LEU A 144 14.63 0.68 25.23
CA LEU A 144 13.25 0.26 24.99
C LEU A 144 13.03 -1.18 25.47
N PRO A 145 11.87 -1.48 26.09
CA PRO A 145 11.60 -2.80 26.68
C PRO A 145 11.39 -3.90 25.63
N PHE A 146 11.13 -3.53 24.37
CA PHE A 146 10.87 -4.46 23.28
C PHE A 146 11.38 -3.89 21.95
N LYS A 147 11.68 -4.77 20.99
CA LYS A 147 12.16 -4.36 19.65
C LYS A 147 11.02 -3.97 18.70
N ALA A 148 9.84 -4.54 18.92
CA ALA A 148 8.61 -4.20 18.23
C ALA A 148 7.42 -4.60 19.11
N SER A 149 6.35 -3.80 19.10
CA SER A 149 5.16 -4.09 19.90
C SER A 149 3.92 -3.45 19.32
N TYR A 150 2.79 -4.13 19.50
CA TYR A 150 1.49 -3.50 19.43
C TYR A 150 1.15 -2.81 20.75
N LEU A 151 0.69 -1.57 20.65
CA LEU A 151 0.31 -0.74 21.78
C LEU A 151 -1.21 -0.80 21.88
N LYS A 152 -1.74 -1.41 22.94
CA LYS A 152 -3.19 -1.62 23.12
C LYS A 152 -3.86 -0.41 23.76
N ASP A 153 -3.18 0.20 24.74
CA ASP A 153 -3.75 1.25 25.60
C ASP A 153 -3.22 2.66 25.28
N ASP A 154 -2.40 2.80 24.22
CA ASP A 154 -1.91 4.10 23.80
C ASP A 154 -2.97 4.82 22.94
N PRO A 155 -3.34 6.08 23.27
CA PRO A 155 -4.40 6.79 22.56
C PRO A 155 -4.02 7.19 21.12
N VAL A 156 -2.72 7.32 20.83
CA VAL A 156 -2.21 7.82 19.55
C VAL A 156 -1.60 6.70 18.72
N PHE A 157 -0.76 5.86 19.31
CA PHE A 157 0.02 4.84 18.60
C PHE A 157 -0.59 3.44 18.74
N ARG A 158 -0.59 2.68 17.64
CA ARG A 158 -1.06 1.29 17.63
C ARG A 158 0.07 0.29 17.53
N TYR A 159 1.17 0.67 16.90
CA TYR A 159 2.30 -0.20 16.65
C TYR A 159 3.57 0.63 16.63
N PHE A 160 4.66 0.03 17.07
CA PHE A 160 5.97 0.59 16.84
C PHE A 160 7.02 -0.52 16.64
N ALA A 161 8.15 -0.19 16.01
CA ALA A 161 9.29 -1.07 15.87
C ALA A 161 10.62 -0.32 15.73
N VAL A 162 11.68 -0.86 16.33
CA VAL A 162 13.07 -0.54 16.02
C VAL A 162 13.40 -1.23 14.69
N ASP A 163 13.30 -0.49 13.59
CA ASP A 163 13.15 -1.04 12.25
C ASP A 163 14.43 -1.72 11.74
N ASN A 164 15.62 -1.19 12.05
CA ASN A 164 16.89 -1.87 11.72
C ASN A 164 16.99 -3.25 12.39
N LEU A 165 16.57 -3.37 13.66
CA LEU A 165 16.51 -4.67 14.35
C LEU A 165 15.43 -5.58 13.76
N ARG A 166 14.25 -5.04 13.45
CA ARG A 166 13.16 -5.79 12.81
C ARG A 166 13.56 -6.35 11.44
N ARG A 167 14.35 -5.60 10.67
CA ARG A 167 14.86 -6.01 9.35
C ARG A 167 16.07 -6.95 9.42
N ASN A 168 16.47 -7.40 10.61
CA ASN A 168 17.70 -8.19 10.81
C ASN A 168 18.96 -7.46 10.31
N ARG A 169 19.04 -6.14 10.55
CA ARG A 169 20.16 -5.28 10.15
C ARG A 169 20.69 -4.48 11.35
N PRO A 170 21.19 -5.15 12.41
CA PRO A 170 21.68 -4.48 13.63
C PRO A 170 22.92 -3.61 13.40
N GLU A 171 23.63 -3.81 12.29
CA GLU A 171 24.79 -3.04 11.89
C GLU A 171 24.45 -1.62 11.40
N LEU A 172 23.20 -1.40 10.95
CA LEU A 172 22.75 -0.10 10.47
C LEU A 172 22.40 0.84 11.63
N PRO A 173 22.46 2.17 11.41
CA PRO A 173 22.00 3.15 12.39
C PRO A 173 20.57 2.85 12.87
N PRO A 174 20.28 3.00 14.17
CA PRO A 174 18.95 2.76 14.69
C PRO A 174 17.90 3.65 14.03
N SER A 175 16.74 3.06 13.77
CA SER A 175 15.55 3.80 13.38
C SER A 175 14.33 3.23 14.06
N VAL A 176 13.38 4.09 14.43
CA VAL A 176 12.13 3.69 15.06
C VAL A 176 10.97 4.11 14.17
N VAL A 177 10.06 3.19 13.89
CA VAL A 177 8.83 3.48 13.16
C VAL A 177 7.64 3.35 14.11
N PHE A 178 6.76 4.34 14.10
CA PHE A 178 5.47 4.33 14.78
C PHE A 178 4.35 4.35 13.75
N HIS A 179 3.30 3.57 13.97
CA HIS A 179 2.02 3.72 13.28
C HIS A 179 0.96 4.18 14.27
N THR A 180 0.22 5.22 13.92
CA THR A 180 -0.90 5.69 14.76
C THR A 180 -2.05 4.70 14.77
N SER A 181 -2.97 4.83 15.72
CA SER A 181 -4.27 4.15 15.76
C SER A 181 -5.16 4.62 14.60
N VAL A 182 -6.20 3.83 14.28
CA VAL A 182 -7.22 4.23 13.29
C VAL A 182 -8.02 5.42 13.81
N PRO A 183 -8.51 5.45 15.07
CA PRO A 183 -9.24 6.60 15.59
C PRO A 183 -8.46 7.91 15.44
N PHE A 184 -7.19 7.93 15.87
CA PHE A 184 -6.34 9.12 15.71
C PHE A 184 -6.17 9.53 14.25
N GLY A 185 -5.91 8.55 13.37
CA GLY A 185 -5.69 8.81 11.96
C GLY A 185 -6.93 9.34 11.24
N LEU A 186 -8.13 8.89 11.60
CA LEU A 186 -9.40 9.41 11.08
C LEU A 186 -9.69 10.83 11.57
N GLU A 187 -9.51 11.07 12.87
CA GLU A 187 -9.74 12.39 13.49
C GLU A 187 -8.84 13.47 12.87
N HIS A 188 -7.59 13.13 12.55
CA HIS A 188 -6.58 14.07 12.06
C HIS A 188 -6.30 13.93 10.55
N VAL A 189 -7.18 13.26 9.77
CA VAL A 189 -6.89 12.93 8.36
C VAL A 189 -6.78 14.17 7.46
N GLU A 190 -7.46 15.26 7.81
CA GLU A 190 -7.44 16.51 7.03
C GLU A 190 -6.22 17.39 7.33
N LEU A 191 -5.52 17.18 8.45
CA LEU A 191 -4.30 17.93 8.77
C LEU A 191 -3.23 17.69 7.72
N ASN A 192 -2.53 18.75 7.33
CA ASN A 192 -1.30 18.60 6.56
C ASN A 192 -0.16 18.12 7.48
N ILE A 193 0.97 17.75 6.89
CA ILE A 193 2.10 17.19 7.66
C ILE A 193 2.61 18.20 8.70
N ALA A 194 2.79 19.48 8.34
CA ALA A 194 3.31 20.49 9.25
C ALA A 194 2.41 20.73 10.48
N GLU A 195 1.10 20.51 10.35
CA GLU A 195 0.14 20.59 11.46
C GLU A 195 0.14 19.32 12.33
N ALA A 196 0.29 18.14 11.73
CA ALA A 196 0.28 16.87 12.45
C ALA A 196 1.61 16.57 13.18
N GLU A 197 2.74 17.05 12.66
CA GLU A 197 4.07 16.74 13.22
C GLU A 197 4.24 17.16 14.70
N PRO A 198 3.88 18.38 15.13
CA PRO A 198 3.99 18.78 16.54
C PRO A 198 3.19 17.85 17.47
N ILE A 199 1.96 17.51 17.09
CA ILE A 199 1.06 16.62 17.84
C ILE A 199 1.70 15.23 18.00
N LEU A 200 2.26 14.69 16.92
CA LEU A 200 2.90 13.38 16.92
C LEU A 200 4.20 13.38 17.74
N LYS A 201 4.99 14.46 17.71
CA LYS A 201 6.21 14.60 18.53
C LYS A 201 5.87 14.65 20.01
N GLU A 202 4.87 15.43 20.40
CA GLU A 202 4.40 15.49 21.79
C GLU A 202 3.88 14.12 22.26
N ALA A 203 3.11 13.43 21.42
CA ALA A 203 2.64 12.08 21.72
C ALA A 203 3.79 11.09 21.91
N ILE A 204 4.86 11.17 21.09
CA ILE A 204 6.05 10.31 21.25
C ILE A 204 6.75 10.60 22.58
N GLN A 205 6.96 11.88 22.92
CA GLN A 205 7.60 12.24 24.19
C GLN A 205 6.79 11.75 25.40
N ARG A 206 5.46 11.85 25.33
CA ARG A 206 4.56 11.38 26.39
C ARG A 206 4.57 9.85 26.54
N SER A 207 4.49 9.12 25.43
CA SER A 207 4.39 7.65 25.45
C SER A 207 5.74 6.95 25.58
N PHE A 208 6.83 7.60 25.15
CA PHE A 208 8.19 7.08 25.11
C PHE A 208 9.21 8.11 25.63
N PRO A 209 9.10 8.55 26.90
CA PRO A 209 9.94 9.64 27.45
C PRO A 209 11.43 9.31 27.51
N GLY A 210 11.80 8.02 27.42
CA GLY A 210 13.19 7.57 27.41
C GLY A 210 13.86 7.59 26.03
N LEU A 211 13.14 7.94 24.96
CA LEU A 211 13.74 8.04 23.63
C LEU A 211 14.61 9.30 23.54
N PRO A 212 15.87 9.19 23.07
CA PRO A 212 16.70 10.36 22.82
C PRO A 212 16.12 11.18 21.65
N GLU A 213 16.58 12.42 21.53
CA GLU A 213 16.24 13.27 20.40
C GLU A 213 16.76 12.64 19.09
N PRO A 214 15.90 12.44 18.08
CA PRO A 214 16.31 11.85 16.82
C PRO A 214 17.04 12.87 15.95
N LYS A 215 18.03 12.42 15.18
CA LYS A 215 18.72 13.24 14.17
C LYS A 215 17.77 13.71 13.06
N ALA A 216 16.84 12.84 12.68
CA ALA A 216 15.82 13.19 11.71
C ALA A 216 14.47 12.59 12.08
N PHE A 217 13.42 13.35 11.75
CA PHE A 217 12.04 12.99 11.93
C PHE A 217 11.36 12.99 10.56
N LYS A 218 10.60 11.95 10.24
CA LYS A 218 9.83 11.89 9.00
C LYS A 218 8.41 11.44 9.30
N CYS A 219 7.43 12.25 8.90
CA CYS A 219 6.03 11.89 8.98
C CYS A 219 5.47 11.55 7.58
N GLN A 220 4.59 10.54 7.54
CA GLN A 220 3.84 10.17 6.35
C GLN A 220 2.36 10.00 6.73
N LYS A 221 1.49 10.69 6.01
CA LYS A 221 0.03 10.49 6.09
C LYS A 221 -0.41 9.42 5.10
N TRP A 222 -1.13 8.41 5.59
CA TRP A 222 -1.81 7.41 4.79
C TRP A 222 -3.31 7.67 4.87
N ARG A 223 -3.84 8.49 3.97
CA ARG A 223 -5.29 8.76 3.89
C ARG A 223 -6.05 7.45 3.61
N TYR A 224 -5.54 6.65 2.69
CA TYR A 224 -6.06 5.32 2.36
C TYR A 224 -5.04 4.29 2.86
N SER A 225 -5.08 3.94 4.15
CA SER A 225 -4.09 3.06 4.80
C SER A 225 -4.38 1.58 4.56
N GLN A 226 -5.57 1.13 4.93
CA GLN A 226 -6.01 -0.26 4.80
C GLN A 226 -7.51 -0.29 4.55
N VAL A 227 -7.95 -1.13 3.64
CA VAL A 227 -9.35 -1.40 3.33
C VAL A 227 -10.06 -1.91 4.58
N THR A 228 -11.11 -1.21 4.99
CA THR A 228 -12.02 -1.61 6.07
C THR A 228 -13.30 -2.23 5.55
N LYS A 229 -13.70 -1.83 4.33
CA LYS A 229 -14.81 -2.42 3.58
C LYS A 229 -14.37 -2.54 2.12
N SER A 230 -14.16 -3.77 1.65
CA SER A 230 -13.78 -4.05 0.26
C SER A 230 -14.98 -3.92 -0.68
N TYR A 231 -14.71 -3.88 -1.97
CA TYR A 231 -15.72 -4.08 -3.00
C TYR A 231 -16.45 -5.42 -2.77
N GLU A 232 -17.76 -5.42 -3.03
CA GLU A 232 -18.63 -6.60 -2.87
C GLU A 232 -18.04 -7.81 -3.62
N ASP A 233 -18.17 -9.00 -3.02
CA ASP A 233 -17.67 -10.29 -3.56
C ASP A 233 -16.15 -10.39 -3.80
N GLN A 234 -15.37 -9.34 -3.51
CA GLN A 234 -13.92 -9.30 -3.65
C GLN A 234 -13.42 -9.94 -4.97
N PRO A 235 -13.85 -9.42 -6.14
CA PRO A 235 -13.64 -10.08 -7.42
C PRO A 235 -12.16 -10.11 -7.85
N GLY A 236 -11.28 -9.42 -7.13
CA GLY A 236 -9.86 -9.25 -7.47
C GLY A 236 -9.60 -8.17 -8.52
N ALA A 237 -10.51 -8.00 -9.48
CA ALA A 237 -10.46 -6.93 -10.47
C ALA A 237 -11.86 -6.62 -10.99
N LEU A 238 -12.05 -5.41 -11.50
CA LEU A 238 -13.29 -4.96 -12.14
C LEU A 238 -12.97 -4.43 -13.55
N GLU A 239 -13.69 -4.90 -14.55
CA GLU A 239 -13.61 -4.37 -15.92
C GLU A 239 -14.57 -3.17 -16.05
N LEU A 240 -14.03 -2.00 -16.40
CA LEU A 240 -14.84 -0.81 -16.71
C LEU A 240 -15.18 -0.73 -18.21
N SER A 241 -14.30 -1.26 -19.06
CA SER A 241 -14.51 -1.33 -20.50
C SER A 241 -13.77 -2.52 -21.11
N ARG A 242 -14.41 -3.18 -22.07
CA ARG A 242 -13.85 -4.34 -22.77
C ARG A 242 -13.00 -3.97 -23.99
N GLU A 243 -13.41 -2.95 -24.74
CA GLU A 243 -12.74 -2.52 -25.97
C GLU A 243 -12.69 -0.98 -26.07
N PRO A 244 -11.52 -0.34 -25.98
CA PRO A 244 -10.24 -0.91 -25.51
C PRO A 244 -10.29 -1.32 -24.02
N PRO A 245 -9.49 -2.30 -23.56
CA PRO A 245 -9.53 -2.77 -22.17
C PRO A 245 -9.21 -1.67 -21.15
N LEU A 246 -10.07 -1.51 -20.15
CA LEU A 246 -9.86 -0.65 -18.98
C LEU A 246 -10.30 -1.39 -17.73
N LEU A 247 -9.37 -1.62 -16.81
CA LEU A 247 -9.61 -2.38 -15.59
C LEU A 247 -9.17 -1.63 -14.35
N VAL A 248 -9.79 -1.96 -13.23
CA VAL A 248 -9.38 -1.56 -11.89
C VAL A 248 -9.03 -2.79 -11.07
N GLY A 249 -7.93 -2.73 -10.34
CA GLY A 249 -7.51 -3.74 -9.38
C GLY A 249 -6.86 -3.10 -8.15
N GLY A 250 -6.43 -3.91 -7.21
CA GLY A 250 -5.81 -3.50 -5.97
C GLY A 250 -6.44 -4.14 -4.74
N ASP A 251 -5.99 -3.69 -3.58
CA ASP A 251 -6.48 -4.15 -2.28
C ASP A 251 -7.96 -3.87 -2.06
N GLY A 252 -8.50 -2.78 -2.63
CA GLY A 252 -9.93 -2.46 -2.60
C GLY A 252 -10.85 -3.54 -3.15
N PHE A 253 -10.34 -4.46 -3.98
CA PHE A 253 -11.08 -5.59 -4.56
C PHE A 253 -10.72 -6.93 -3.92
N THR A 254 -9.91 -6.92 -2.86
CA THR A 254 -9.46 -8.08 -2.08
C THR A 254 -9.34 -7.68 -0.60
N HIS A 255 -8.12 -7.53 -0.09
CA HIS A 255 -7.78 -7.09 1.26
C HIS A 255 -6.36 -6.51 1.32
N SER A 256 -6.08 -5.61 2.27
CA SER A 256 -4.81 -4.86 2.37
C SER A 256 -3.66 -5.65 3.00
N ASN A 257 -3.19 -6.68 2.30
CA ASN A 257 -1.92 -7.37 2.55
C ASN A 257 -1.27 -7.79 1.22
N LEU A 258 -0.05 -8.36 1.28
CA LEU A 258 0.69 -8.78 0.08
C LEU A 258 -0.07 -9.83 -0.75
N ASP A 259 -0.73 -10.78 -0.08
CA ASP A 259 -1.47 -11.87 -0.74
C ASP A 259 -2.67 -11.34 -1.52
N GLY A 260 -3.36 -10.34 -0.98
CA GLY A 260 -4.49 -9.67 -1.64
C GLY A 260 -4.05 -8.95 -2.90
N CYS A 261 -2.94 -8.22 -2.81
CA CYS A 261 -2.33 -7.57 -3.98
C CYS A 261 -1.91 -8.59 -5.06
N ILE A 262 -1.29 -9.72 -4.68
CA ILE A 262 -0.92 -10.79 -5.63
C ILE A 262 -2.16 -11.40 -6.27
N SER A 263 -3.20 -11.70 -5.48
CA SER A 263 -4.47 -12.25 -5.96
C SER A 263 -5.15 -11.32 -6.97
N SER A 264 -5.23 -10.03 -6.62
CA SER A 264 -5.77 -9.00 -7.51
C SER A 264 -4.97 -8.88 -8.81
N ALA A 265 -3.63 -8.82 -8.73
CA ALA A 265 -2.78 -8.74 -9.91
C ALA A 265 -2.97 -9.95 -10.85
N ARG A 266 -3.03 -11.17 -10.30
CA ARG A 266 -3.32 -12.39 -11.09
C ARG A 266 -4.67 -12.30 -11.78
N LYS A 267 -5.69 -11.76 -11.11
CA LYS A 267 -7.01 -11.57 -11.70
C LYS A 267 -6.97 -10.55 -12.84
N VAL A 268 -6.33 -9.40 -12.65
CA VAL A 268 -6.14 -8.39 -13.71
C VAL A 268 -5.45 -9.01 -14.92
N CYS A 269 -4.35 -9.74 -14.73
CA CYS A 269 -3.65 -10.42 -15.83
C CYS A 269 -4.55 -11.42 -16.54
N LEU A 270 -5.32 -12.23 -15.80
CA LEU A 270 -6.24 -13.19 -16.40
C LEU A 270 -7.27 -12.51 -17.31
N VAL A 271 -7.89 -11.41 -16.84
CA VAL A 271 -8.89 -10.67 -17.63
C VAL A 271 -8.26 -10.04 -18.88
N LEU A 272 -7.07 -9.45 -18.76
CA LEU A 272 -6.34 -8.90 -19.91
C LEU A 272 -5.92 -9.95 -20.94
N LEU A 273 -5.58 -11.17 -20.51
CA LEU A 273 -5.16 -12.25 -21.41
C LEU A 273 -6.33 -12.82 -22.23
N ILE A 274 -7.55 -12.78 -21.70
CA ILE A 274 -8.77 -13.23 -22.40
C ILE A 274 -9.47 -12.11 -23.15
N ALA A 275 -9.07 -10.86 -22.94
CA ALA A 275 -9.60 -9.72 -23.68
C ALA A 275 -9.29 -9.89 -25.18
N PRO A 276 -10.21 -9.51 -26.09
CA PRO A 276 -9.99 -9.64 -27.53
C PRO A 276 -8.72 -8.91 -27.95
N ARG A 277 -7.69 -9.65 -28.38
CA ARG A 277 -6.53 -9.05 -29.05
C ARG A 277 -6.88 -8.85 -30.51
N ARG A 278 -6.95 -7.61 -30.98
CA ARG A 278 -6.99 -7.40 -32.44
C ARG A 278 -5.63 -7.76 -33.01
N VAL A 279 -5.60 -8.80 -33.84
CA VAL A 279 -4.55 -9.01 -34.83
C VAL A 279 -4.61 -7.79 -35.75
N GLY A 280 -3.49 -7.09 -35.90
CA GLY A 280 -3.44 -5.78 -36.55
C GLY A 280 -4.09 -5.77 -37.94
N SER A 281 -4.74 -4.64 -38.24
CA SER A 281 -4.97 -4.18 -39.62
C SER A 281 -3.72 -3.55 -40.18
#